data_AF-A0A934H3S4-F1
#
_entry.id   AF-A0A934H3S4-F1
#
_cell.length_a   1.000
_cell.length_b   1.000
_cell.length_c   1.000
_cell.angle_alpha   90.00
_cell.angle_beta   90.00
_cell.angle_gamma   90.00
#
_symmetry.space_group_name_H-M   'P 1'
#
loop_
_entity.id
_entity.type
_entity.pdbx_description
1 polymer ?
#
loop_
_entity_poly.entity_id
_entity_poly.type
_entity_poly.pdbx_seq_one_letter_code
_entity_poly.pdbx_strand_id
1 'polypeptide(L)'
;MKVDCLVYGVGKRISIKRPRALLNAALTNKLADVEYYQDPIFGFEVPKTCPDVPESVLEPWSSWPSREEYDKRYKDLALRFKQNFKKFEEGTPIEVVEAGPVVK
;
A
#
# COMPACT_ATOMS: atom_id res chain seq x y z
N MET A 1 11.62 18.04 8.76
CA MET A 1 10.27 17.92 9.37
C MET A 1 9.94 16.44 9.43
N LYS A 2 9.54 15.94 10.61
CA LYS A 2 9.47 14.50 10.92
C LYS A 2 8.47 13.77 10.03
N VAL A 3 8.95 12.70 9.41
CA VAL A 3 8.18 11.77 8.58
C VAL A 3 7.03 11.21 9.42
N ASP A 4 5.82 11.20 8.87
CA ASP A 4 4.67 10.57 9.51
C ASP A 4 4.83 9.06 9.40
N CYS A 5 5.65 8.49 10.28
CA CYS A 5 5.78 7.05 10.42
C CYS A 5 4.39 6.45 10.62
N LEU A 6 4.03 5.41 9.87
CA LEU A 6 2.69 4.81 9.93
C LEU A 6 2.64 3.60 10.87
N VAL A 7 3.74 3.30 11.57
CA VAL A 7 3.82 2.22 12.55
C VAL A 7 2.93 2.54 13.75
N TYR A 8 2.00 1.66 14.08
CA TYR A 8 1.18 1.82 15.27
C TYR A 8 2.07 1.85 16.53
N GLY A 9 1.94 2.91 17.34
CA GLY A 9 2.69 3.10 18.60
C GLY A 9 4.03 3.84 18.48
N VAL A 10 4.62 3.93 17.29
CA VAL A 10 5.87 4.69 17.02
C VAL A 10 5.59 5.90 16.13
N GLY A 11 4.62 5.73 15.24
CA GLY A 11 4.26 6.64 14.19
C GLY A 11 3.04 7.53 14.49
N LYS A 12 2.76 8.46 13.56
CA LYS A 12 1.58 9.32 13.58
C LYS A 12 0.61 8.92 12.48
N ARG A 13 -0.68 9.00 12.78
CA ARG A 13 -1.74 8.83 11.78
C ARG A 13 -1.51 9.80 10.62
N ILE A 14 -1.67 9.32 9.39
CA ILE A 14 -1.64 10.16 8.19
C ILE A 14 -2.61 11.35 8.32
N SER A 15 -2.14 12.55 7.99
CA SER A 15 -2.99 13.74 7.97
C SER A 15 -4.10 13.57 6.94
N ILE A 16 -5.36 13.87 7.32
CA ILE A 16 -6.54 13.74 6.47
C ILE A 16 -6.46 14.52 5.15
N LYS A 17 -5.62 15.57 5.08
CA LYS A 17 -5.41 16.35 3.85
C LYS A 17 -4.88 15.49 2.71
N ARG A 18 -4.01 14.52 3.01
CA ARG A 18 -3.35 13.65 2.01
C ARG A 18 -4.31 12.65 1.33
N PRO A 19 -5.08 11.83 2.05
CA PRO A 19 -6.04 10.93 1.42
C PRO A 19 -7.15 11.70 0.69
N ARG A 20 -7.51 12.92 1.14
CA ARG A 20 -8.44 13.79 0.39
C ARG A 20 -7.86 14.28 -0.93
N ALA A 21 -6.58 14.64 -0.95
CA ALA A 21 -5.89 15.01 -2.19
C ALA A 21 -5.80 13.81 -3.16
N LEU A 22 -5.45 12.62 -2.67
CA LEU A 22 -5.46 11.38 -3.46
C LEU A 22 -6.85 11.07 -4.05
N LEU A 23 -7.89 11.18 -3.23
CA LEU A 23 -9.27 10.99 -3.68
C LEU A 23 -9.65 11.99 -4.76
N ASN A 24 -9.34 13.28 -4.56
CA ASN A 24 -9.62 14.31 -5.56
C ASN A 24 -8.85 14.06 -6.85
N ALA A 25 -7.60 13.60 -6.78
CA ALA A 25 -6.80 13.26 -7.94
C ALA A 25 -7.42 12.08 -8.72
N ALA A 26 -7.91 11.06 -8.02
CA ALA A 26 -8.65 9.95 -8.63
C ALA A 26 -9.95 10.43 -9.31
N LEU A 27 -10.71 11.31 -8.67
CA LEU A 27 -11.98 11.83 -9.21
C LEU A 27 -11.80 12.81 -10.38
N THR A 28 -10.68 13.54 -10.42
CA THR A 28 -10.38 14.52 -11.47
C THR A 28 -9.54 13.93 -12.61
N ASN A 29 -9.40 12.61 -12.64
CA ASN A 29 -8.61 11.86 -13.62
C ASN A 29 -7.12 12.27 -13.69
N LYS A 30 -6.61 12.96 -12.66
CA LYS A 30 -5.20 13.38 -12.58
C LYS A 30 -4.23 12.22 -12.35
N LEU A 31 -4.77 11.04 -12.04
CA LEU A 31 -4.02 9.80 -11.90
C LEU A 31 -4.05 8.94 -13.18
N ALA A 32 -4.74 9.33 -14.25
CA ALA A 32 -4.80 8.51 -15.47
C ALA A 32 -3.45 8.48 -16.22
N ASP A 33 -2.74 9.61 -16.24
CA ASP A 33 -1.51 9.79 -17.03
C ASP A 33 -0.22 9.75 -16.19
N VAL A 34 -0.28 9.26 -14.95
CA VAL A 34 0.91 9.15 -14.08
C VAL A 34 1.58 7.80 -14.26
N GLU A 35 2.89 7.76 -14.02
CA GLU A 35 3.60 6.48 -13.97
C GLU A 35 3.17 5.67 -12.74
N TYR A 36 2.95 4.39 -12.95
CA TYR A 36 2.68 3.42 -11.89
C TYR A 36 3.86 2.46 -11.73
N TYR A 37 4.00 1.92 -10.52
CA TYR A 37 4.81 0.74 -10.27
C TYR A 37 3.93 -0.37 -9.71
N GLN A 38 4.25 -1.62 -10.01
CA GLN A 38 3.58 -2.76 -9.40
C GLN A 38 4.19 -3.07 -8.04
N ASP A 39 3.33 -3.20 -7.04
CA ASP A 39 3.71 -3.64 -5.72
C ASP A 39 4.20 -5.11 -5.78
N PRO A 40 5.42 -5.43 -5.30
CA PRO A 40 6.05 -6.72 -5.55
C PRO A 40 5.44 -7.89 -4.77
N ILE A 41 4.66 -7.62 -3.71
CA ILE A 41 3.99 -8.66 -2.91
C ILE A 41 2.50 -8.71 -3.21
N PHE A 42 1.82 -7.58 -3.25
CA PHE A 42 0.36 -7.53 -3.43
C PHE A 42 -0.07 -7.36 -4.90
N GLY A 43 0.85 -7.01 -5.80
CA GLY A 43 0.58 -6.98 -7.25
C GLY A 43 -0.27 -5.81 -7.74
N PHE A 44 -0.76 -4.93 -6.86
CA PHE A 44 -1.52 -3.74 -7.26
C PHE A 44 -0.61 -2.64 -7.80
N GLU A 45 -1.18 -1.76 -8.62
CA GLU A 45 -0.48 -0.60 -9.16
C GLU A 45 -0.53 0.56 -8.17
N VAL A 46 0.64 1.15 -7.92
CA VAL A 46 0.80 2.33 -7.07
C VAL A 46 1.30 3.49 -7.92
N PRO A 47 0.64 4.66 -7.90
CA PRO A 47 1.10 5.81 -8.65
C PRO A 47 2.41 6.32 -8.04
N LYS A 48 3.43 6.56 -8.86
CA LYS A 48 4.71 7.14 -8.42
C LYS A 48 4.56 8.60 -8.01
N THR A 49 3.60 9.31 -8.61
CA THR A 49 3.36 10.73 -8.34
C THR A 49 1.87 11.02 -8.24
N CYS A 50 1.52 12.01 -7.42
CA CYS A 50 0.17 12.51 -7.31
C CYS A 50 0.21 14.01 -6.98
N PRO A 51 -0.51 14.87 -7.71
CA PRO A 51 -0.57 16.29 -7.40
C PRO A 51 -1.02 16.54 -5.95
N ASP A 52 -0.40 17.52 -5.30
CA ASP A 52 -0.69 17.93 -3.91
C ASP A 52 -0.39 16.86 -2.83
N VAL A 53 0.31 15.77 -3.20
CA VAL A 53 0.69 14.68 -2.29
C VAL A 53 2.20 14.44 -2.38
N PRO A 54 2.94 14.55 -1.25
CA PRO A 54 4.38 14.25 -1.25
C PRO A 54 4.66 12.78 -1.61
N GLU A 55 5.71 12.52 -2.38
CA GLU A 55 6.14 11.17 -2.77
C GLU A 55 6.39 10.24 -1.57
N SER A 56 6.90 10.79 -0.47
CA SER A 56 7.09 10.04 0.78
C SER A 56 5.79 9.49 1.40
N VAL A 57 4.63 9.93 0.92
CA VAL A 57 3.31 9.40 1.34
C VAL A 57 2.89 8.24 0.44
N LEU A 58 3.31 8.27 -0.83
CA LEU A 58 3.05 7.25 -1.83
C LEU A 58 3.95 6.03 -1.62
N GLU A 59 5.13 6.25 -1.06
CA GLU A 59 6.09 5.21 -0.71
C GLU A 59 6.00 4.83 0.78
N PRO A 60 5.34 3.70 1.14
CA PRO A 60 5.05 3.40 2.55
C PRO A 60 6.32 3.15 3.38
N TRP A 61 7.37 2.61 2.75
CA TRP A 61 8.66 2.33 3.37
C TRP A 61 9.38 3.59 3.83
N SER A 62 9.19 4.73 3.15
CA SER A 62 9.87 5.99 3.46
C SER A 62 9.47 6.53 4.85
N SER A 63 8.32 6.09 5.35
CA SER A 63 7.81 6.44 6.67
C SER A 63 8.43 5.61 7.81
N TRP A 64 9.13 4.52 7.50
CA TRP A 64 9.72 3.63 8.50
C TRP A 64 11.17 4.01 8.82
N PRO A 65 11.62 3.81 10.07
CA PRO A 65 13.00 4.09 10.46
C PRO A 65 14.00 3.08 9.90
N SER A 66 13.56 1.85 9.61
CA SER A 66 14.37 0.77 9.02
C SER A 66 13.59 0.10 7.90
N ARG A 67 14.27 -0.13 6.78
CA ARG A 67 13.73 -0.86 5.63
C ARG A 67 13.48 -2.33 5.99
N GLU A 68 14.36 -2.92 6.77
CA GLU A 68 14.28 -4.31 7.23
C GLU A 68 13.06 -4.53 8.12
N GLU A 69 12.75 -3.60 9.02
CA GLU A 69 11.55 -3.66 9.86
C GLU A 69 10.26 -3.55 9.04
N TYR A 70 10.26 -2.64 8.06
CA TYR A 70 9.16 -2.51 7.09
C TYR A 70 8.95 -3.81 6.32
N ASP A 71 10.01 -4.34 5.70
CA ASP A 71 9.94 -5.55 4.88
C ASP A 71 9.47 -6.76 5.70
N LYS A 72 9.91 -6.88 6.97
CA LYS A 72 9.43 -7.93 7.88
C LYS A 72 7.94 -7.81 8.16
N ARG A 73 7.42 -6.60 8.41
CA ARG A 73 5.98 -6.39 8.65
C ARG A 73 5.15 -6.53 7.38
N TYR A 74 5.69 -6.09 6.26
CA TYR A 74 5.08 -6.18 4.94
C TYR A 74 4.89 -7.64 4.52
N LYS A 75 5.91 -8.50 4.73
CA LYS A 75 5.79 -9.96 4.54
C LYS A 75 4.83 -10.62 5.54
N ASP A 76 4.89 -10.25 6.82
CA ASP A 76 3.96 -10.77 7.85
C ASP A 76 2.50 -10.44 7.51
N LEU A 77 2.22 -9.23 7.01
CA LEU A 77 0.90 -8.83 6.57
C LEU A 77 0.40 -9.71 5.42
N ALA A 78 1.21 -9.92 4.39
CA ALA A 78 0.87 -10.77 3.25
C ALA A 78 0.60 -12.22 3.68
N LEU A 79 1.38 -12.77 4.62
CA LEU A 79 1.13 -14.10 5.18
C LEU A 79 -0.21 -14.17 5.90
N ARG A 80 -0.56 -13.15 6.70
CA ARG A 80 -1.85 -13.08 7.41
C ARG A 80 -3.02 -12.99 6.44
N PHE A 81 -2.89 -12.23 5.35
CA PHE A 81 -3.90 -12.19 4.28
C PHE A 81 -4.11 -13.58 3.69
N LYS A 82 -3.03 -14.27 3.29
CA LYS A 82 -3.10 -15.63 2.74
C LYS A 82 -3.72 -16.62 3.74
N GLN A 83 -3.32 -16.58 5.00
CA GLN A 83 -3.88 -17.44 6.05
C GLN A 83 -5.37 -17.18 6.29
N ASN A 84 -5.80 -15.92 6.30
CA ASN A 84 -7.20 -15.58 6.49
C ASN A 84 -8.05 -16.01 5.28
N PHE A 85 -7.49 -15.89 4.07
CA PHE A 85 -8.17 -16.20 2.83
C PHE A 85 -8.47 -17.70 2.65
N LYS A 86 -7.69 -18.60 3.28
CA LYS A 86 -7.96 -20.05 3.29
C LYS A 86 -9.40 -20.44 3.63
N LYS A 87 -10.08 -19.64 4.46
CA LYS A 87 -11.48 -19.87 4.85
C LYS A 87 -12.48 -19.66 3.72
N PHE A 88 -12.06 -18.99 2.65
CA PHE A 88 -12.89 -18.59 1.53
C PHE A 88 -12.47 -19.27 0.21
N GLU A 89 -11.36 -20.02 0.19
CA GLU A 89 -10.80 -20.65 -1.02
C GLU A 89 -11.80 -21.56 -1.74
N GLU A 90 -12.57 -22.37 -1.01
CA GLU A 90 -13.50 -23.35 -1.60
C GLU A 90 -14.66 -22.73 -2.39
N GLY A 91 -14.98 -21.45 -2.15
CA GLY A 91 -16.11 -20.75 -2.79
C GLY A 91 -15.70 -19.60 -3.72
N THR A 92 -14.41 -19.43 -3.97
CA THR A 92 -13.89 -18.23 -4.64
C THR A 92 -13.34 -18.55 -6.04
N PRO A 93 -13.68 -17.78 -7.08
CA PRO A 93 -13.12 -17.97 -8.41
C PRO A 93 -11.60 -17.93 -8.42
N ILE A 94 -10.99 -18.74 -9.29
CA ILE A 94 -9.53 -18.87 -9.41
C ILE A 94 -8.83 -17.51 -9.59
N GLU A 95 -9.42 -16.61 -10.36
CA GLU A 95 -8.90 -15.25 -10.62
C GLU A 95 -8.71 -14.44 -9.33
N VAL A 96 -9.61 -14.60 -8.36
CA VAL A 96 -9.55 -13.90 -7.08
C VAL A 96 -8.54 -14.57 -6.13
N VAL A 97 -8.39 -15.90 -6.22
CA VAL A 97 -7.35 -16.63 -5.48
C VAL A 97 -5.95 -16.23 -5.97
N GLU A 98 -5.78 -16.09 -7.29
CA GLU A 98 -4.51 -15.72 -7.93
C GLU A 98 -4.14 -14.24 -7.75
N ALA A 99 -5.13 -13.35 -7.56
CA ALA A 99 -4.90 -11.94 -7.23
C ALA A 99 -4.39 -11.70 -5.79
N GLY A 100 -4.23 -12.76 -5.00
CA GLY A 100 -3.73 -12.67 -3.63
C GLY A 100 -2.24 -12.34 -3.52
N PRO A 101 -1.75 -12.00 -2.31
CA PRO A 101 -0.35 -11.63 -2.12
C PRO A 101 0.64 -12.77 -2.38
N VAL A 102 1.72 -12.48 -3.12
CA VAL A 102 2.83 -13.39 -3.42
C VAL A 102 3.94 -13.21 -2.38
N VAL A 103 3.94 -14.07 -1.37
CA VAL A 103 5.05 -14.15 -0.41
C VAL A 103 6.13 -15.06 -0.99
N LYS A 104 7.25 -14.46 -1.44
CA LYS A 104 8.49 -15.17 -1.80
C LYS A 104 9.36 -15.48 -0.59
#